data_AF-A0A815B4S2-F1
#
_entry.id   AF-A0A815B4S2-F1
#
_cell.length_a   1.000
_cell.length_b   1.000
_cell.length_c   1.000
_cell.angle_alpha   90.00
_cell.angle_beta   90.00
_cell.angle_gamma   90.00
#
_symmetry.space_group_name_H-M   'P 1'
#
loop_
_entity.id
_entity.type
_entity.pdbx_description
1 polymer ?
#
loop_
_entity_poly.entity_id
_entity_poly.type
_entity_poly.pdbx_seq_one_letter_code
_entity_poly.pdbx_strand_id
1 'polypeptide(L)'
;MTTSTGRICCFTCNKAKATSKCAGCLKDFCFTHLSDHRQELANQLDEIEVHRDLFRQALNEQTTDPQTHPLMKEIDQWEQDSINKIHETVKEVRQVLFQHTLRHTNQLEEKLNLLTNQIRACREEDDIIEIDLSRWHNELIQLNEQLIKPQNIIIQYDSTPLVNKIHVDISSSKVHTIDEPIKSNEDKTTKNSFSYVHNKETSTKSNGKIIQLSKALSWLLRHAVIKEGLQFQYDGYVFVKDVLKHPTFANKYTIEDVHQCVGTNEKKRFALKTDRVTGQ
;
A
#
# COMPACT_ATOMS: atom_id res chain seq x y z
N MET A 1 -34.55 67.56 46.50
CA MET A 1 -34.93 66.39 45.66
C MET A 1 -35.15 66.89 44.24
N THR A 2 -34.54 66.25 43.24
CA THR A 2 -34.65 66.62 41.82
C THR A 2 -34.72 65.36 40.97
N THR A 3 -35.90 64.75 40.89
CA THR A 3 -36.14 63.59 40.04
C THR A 3 -36.25 64.02 38.58
N SER A 4 -35.11 64.04 37.88
CA SER A 4 -35.06 64.25 36.44
C SER A 4 -35.76 63.10 35.72
N THR A 5 -37.00 63.31 35.27
CA THR A 5 -37.81 62.34 34.53
C THR A 5 -37.40 62.27 33.06
N GLY A 6 -36.12 61.98 32.82
CA GLY A 6 -35.61 61.64 31.49
C GLY A 6 -36.23 60.32 31.01
N ARG A 7 -37.24 60.41 30.13
CA ARG A 7 -37.77 59.22 29.44
C ARG A 7 -36.67 58.65 28.55
N ILE A 8 -36.19 57.46 28.88
CA ILE A 8 -35.19 56.74 28.10
C ILE A 8 -35.81 56.36 26.73
N CYS A 9 -35.04 56.56 25.66
CA CYS A 9 -35.45 56.21 24.30
C CYS A 9 -35.08 54.76 23.98
N CYS A 10 -35.97 54.06 23.27
CA CYS A 10 -35.66 52.73 22.76
C CYS A 10 -34.60 52.81 21.65
N PHE A 11 -33.54 52.00 21.74
CA PHE A 11 -32.44 51.92 20.78
C PHE A 11 -32.91 51.73 19.32
N THR A 12 -33.91 50.87 19.09
CA THR A 12 -34.36 50.52 17.73
C THR A 12 -35.26 51.57 17.08
N CYS A 13 -36.13 52.25 17.84
CA CYS A 13 -37.14 53.16 17.27
C CYS A 13 -37.04 54.63 17.74
N ASN A 14 -36.05 54.92 18.59
CA ASN A 14 -35.74 56.23 19.19
C ASN A 14 -36.94 56.98 19.82
N LYS A 15 -38.00 56.26 20.21
CA LYS A 15 -39.18 56.82 20.87
C LYS A 15 -39.04 56.70 22.39
N ALA A 16 -39.28 57.82 23.07
CA ALA A 16 -39.39 57.93 24.52
C ALA A 16 -40.61 57.13 25.03
N LYS A 17 -40.38 55.92 25.54
CA LYS A 17 -41.40 54.96 25.99
C LYS A 17 -40.98 54.33 27.33
N ALA A 18 -41.80 53.46 27.90
CA ALA A 18 -41.32 52.53 28.90
C ALA A 18 -40.31 51.57 28.24
N THR A 19 -39.06 51.62 28.71
CA THR A 19 -37.95 50.80 28.20
C THR A 19 -37.40 49.89 29.29
N SER A 20 -36.76 48.80 28.89
CA SER A 20 -36.03 47.89 29.75
C SER A 20 -34.66 47.60 29.13
N LYS A 21 -33.63 47.54 29.97
CA LYS A 21 -32.26 47.32 29.58
C LYS A 21 -31.97 45.83 29.37
N CYS A 22 -31.38 45.46 28.25
CA CYS A 22 -30.83 44.12 28.06
C CYS A 22 -29.50 43.99 28.83
N ALA A 23 -29.38 42.97 29.69
CA ALA A 23 -28.17 42.76 30.49
C ALA A 23 -26.93 42.38 29.65
N GLY A 24 -27.13 41.68 28.52
CA GLY A 24 -26.04 41.25 27.63
C GLY A 24 -25.47 42.40 26.77
N CYS A 25 -26.31 43.07 25.99
CA CYS A 25 -25.87 44.12 25.07
C CYS A 25 -25.92 45.55 25.66
N LEU A 26 -26.36 45.70 26.92
CA LEU A 26 -26.47 46.95 27.68
C LEU A 26 -27.30 48.08 27.03
N LYS A 27 -28.13 47.76 26.03
CA LYS A 27 -29.03 48.70 25.33
C LYS A 27 -30.44 48.67 25.93
N ASP A 28 -31.12 49.82 25.86
CA ASP A 28 -32.50 49.99 26.30
C ASP A 28 -33.50 49.81 25.15
N PHE A 29 -34.51 48.96 25.35
CA PHE A 29 -35.54 48.66 24.35
C PHE A 29 -36.94 48.84 24.93
N CYS A 30 -37.90 49.30 24.14
CA CYS A 30 -39.31 49.17 24.54
C CYS A 30 -39.76 47.72 24.39
N PHE A 31 -40.80 47.31 25.13
CA PHE A 31 -41.22 45.90 25.26
C PHE A 31 -41.34 45.13 23.92
N THR A 32 -41.82 45.76 22.85
CA THR A 32 -41.86 45.15 21.50
C THR A 32 -40.46 44.82 20.99
N HIS A 33 -39.59 45.82 20.84
CA HIS A 33 -38.22 45.62 20.34
C HIS A 33 -37.31 44.83 21.28
N LEU A 34 -37.69 44.68 22.57
CA LEU A 34 -37.03 43.74 23.47
C LEU A 34 -37.42 42.29 23.16
N SER A 35 -38.68 42.05 22.78
CA SER A 35 -39.15 40.76 22.28
C SER A 35 -38.48 40.44 20.95
N ASP A 36 -38.44 41.41 20.02
CA ASP A 36 -37.77 41.25 18.71
C ASP A 36 -36.28 40.96 18.88
N HIS A 37 -35.59 41.66 19.80
CA HIS A 37 -34.19 41.40 20.12
C HIS A 37 -33.96 40.01 20.74
N ARG A 38 -34.91 39.50 21.56
CA ARG A 38 -34.84 38.15 22.11
C ARG A 38 -35.12 37.08 21.04
N GLN A 39 -36.03 37.35 20.11
CA GLN A 39 -36.28 36.47 18.97
C GLN A 39 -35.06 36.38 18.07
N GLU A 40 -34.40 37.51 17.79
CA GLU A 40 -33.15 37.55 17.02
C GLU A 40 -32.03 36.73 17.68
N LEU A 41 -31.89 36.80 19.00
CA LEU A 41 -30.92 35.96 19.73
C LEU A 41 -31.30 34.46 19.72
N ALA A 42 -32.58 34.12 19.64
CA ALA A 42 -33.01 32.73 19.47
C ALA A 42 -32.68 32.24 18.04
N ASN A 43 -32.98 33.04 17.01
CA ASN A 43 -32.63 32.72 15.62
C ASN A 43 -31.11 32.48 15.47
N GLN A 44 -30.27 33.32 16.09
CA GLN A 44 -28.81 33.16 16.08
C GLN A 44 -28.33 31.91 16.83
N LEU A 45 -29.07 31.46 17.86
CA LEU A 45 -28.80 30.18 18.52
C LEU A 45 -29.16 29.01 17.61
N ASP A 46 -30.33 29.04 16.98
CA ASP A 46 -30.79 28.03 16.02
C ASP A 46 -29.79 27.90 14.85
N GLU A 47 -29.27 29.02 14.32
CA GLU A 47 -28.20 29.02 13.32
C GLU A 47 -26.92 28.34 13.83
N ILE A 48 -26.49 28.59 15.07
CA ILE A 48 -25.30 27.94 15.66
C ILE A 48 -25.54 26.43 15.86
N GLU A 49 -26.75 26.02 16.24
CA GLU A 49 -27.12 24.61 16.37
C GLU A 49 -27.10 23.89 15.01
N VAL A 50 -27.63 24.51 13.95
CA VAL A 50 -27.54 24.00 12.57
C VAL A 50 -26.09 23.89 12.11
N HIS A 51 -25.25 24.92 12.31
CA HIS A 51 -23.84 24.86 11.96
C HIS A 51 -23.09 23.75 12.72
N ARG A 52 -23.39 23.56 14.02
CA ARG A 52 -22.83 22.49 14.85
C ARG A 52 -23.22 21.11 14.31
N ASP A 53 -24.46 20.92 13.89
CA ASP A 53 -24.92 19.63 13.38
C ASP A 53 -24.41 19.33 11.97
N LEU A 54 -24.30 20.33 11.09
CA LEU A 54 -23.60 20.20 9.80
C LEU A 54 -22.12 19.84 9.99
N PHE A 55 -21.43 20.48 10.94
CA PHE A 55 -20.03 20.16 11.25
C PHE A 55 -19.88 18.75 11.85
N ARG A 56 -20.80 18.34 12.73
CA ARG A 56 -20.86 16.97 13.26
C ARG A 56 -21.12 15.94 12.17
N GLN A 57 -21.96 16.26 11.18
CA GLN A 57 -22.17 15.41 10.00
C GLN A 57 -20.88 15.30 9.19
N ALA A 58 -20.20 16.40 8.87
CA ALA A 58 -18.95 16.38 8.11
C ALA A 58 -17.81 15.61 8.83
N LEU A 59 -17.73 15.69 10.16
CA LEU A 59 -16.82 14.88 10.96
C LEU A 59 -17.18 13.38 10.93
N ASN A 60 -18.48 13.07 11.04
CA ASN A 60 -18.97 11.70 10.94
C ASN A 60 -18.66 11.11 9.55
N GLU A 61 -18.94 11.83 8.47
CA GLU A 61 -18.64 11.39 7.09
C GLU A 61 -17.16 11.02 6.94
N GLN A 62 -16.25 11.87 7.42
CA GLN A 62 -14.80 11.63 7.42
C GLN A 62 -14.33 10.47 8.34
N THR A 63 -15.14 10.06 9.32
CA THR A 63 -14.83 8.94 10.23
C THR A 63 -15.58 7.66 9.90
N THR A 64 -16.66 7.71 9.11
CA THR A 64 -17.45 6.54 8.70
C THR A 64 -16.78 5.69 7.62
N ASP A 65 -16.02 6.31 6.70
CA ASP A 65 -15.22 5.60 5.71
C ASP A 65 -13.88 6.31 5.51
N PRO A 66 -12.75 5.70 5.95
CA PRO A 66 -11.40 6.24 5.74
C PRO A 66 -11.11 6.60 4.27
N GLN A 67 -11.66 5.87 3.29
CA GLN A 67 -11.40 6.06 1.86
C GLN A 67 -12.01 7.37 1.32
N THR A 68 -12.97 7.97 2.02
CA THR A 68 -13.52 9.27 1.62
C THR A 68 -12.55 10.43 1.84
N HIS A 69 -11.55 10.24 2.72
CA HIS A 69 -10.60 11.28 3.10
C HIS A 69 -9.74 11.73 1.90
N PRO A 70 -9.51 13.05 1.69
CA PRO A 70 -8.76 13.56 0.55
C PRO A 70 -7.38 12.91 0.36
N LEU A 71 -6.62 12.72 1.45
CA LEU A 71 -5.31 12.04 1.39
C LEU A 71 -5.38 10.56 1.00
N MET A 72 -6.50 9.86 1.24
CA MET A 72 -6.65 8.50 0.71
C MET A 72 -6.83 8.54 -0.81
N LYS A 73 -7.66 9.46 -1.32
CA LYS A 73 -7.82 9.65 -2.78
C LYS A 73 -6.51 10.03 -3.48
N GLU A 74 -5.62 10.76 -2.83
CA GLU A 74 -4.28 11.04 -3.34
C GLU A 74 -3.39 9.78 -3.39
N ILE A 75 -3.50 8.89 -2.40
CA ILE A 75 -2.83 7.58 -2.39
C ILE A 75 -3.40 6.68 -3.49
N ASP A 76 -4.73 6.61 -3.62
CA ASP A 76 -5.43 5.81 -4.62
C ASP A 76 -5.06 6.29 -6.04
N GLN A 77 -5.06 7.61 -6.29
CA GLN A 77 -4.63 8.18 -7.57
C GLN A 77 -3.17 7.85 -7.88
N TRP A 78 -2.28 7.96 -6.88
CA TRP A 78 -0.87 7.58 -7.04
C TRP A 78 -0.69 6.08 -7.34
N GLU A 79 -1.49 5.21 -6.73
CA GLU A 79 -1.49 3.77 -7.01
C GLU A 79 -1.90 3.51 -8.47
N GLN A 80 -3.02 4.08 -8.91
CA GLN A 80 -3.51 3.92 -10.28
C GLN A 80 -2.50 4.44 -11.31
N ASP A 81 -1.94 5.64 -11.11
CA ASP A 81 -0.94 6.22 -12.00
C ASP A 81 0.34 5.37 -12.07
N SER A 82 0.72 4.74 -10.96
CA SER A 82 1.88 3.85 -10.88
C SER A 82 1.66 2.54 -11.62
N ILE A 83 0.48 1.92 -11.45
CA ILE A 83 0.07 0.71 -12.20
C ILE A 83 0.01 1.02 -13.70
N ASN A 84 -0.60 2.14 -14.10
CA ASN A 84 -0.72 2.54 -15.49
C ASN A 84 0.66 2.70 -16.16
N LYS A 85 1.61 3.39 -15.51
CA LYS A 85 3.00 3.51 -16.01
C LYS A 85 3.68 2.16 -16.21
N ILE A 86 3.53 1.24 -15.26
CA ILE A 86 4.06 -0.13 -15.40
C ILE A 86 3.45 -0.83 -16.63
N HIS A 87 2.13 -0.71 -16.82
CA HIS A 87 1.44 -1.31 -17.95
C HIS A 87 1.85 -0.72 -19.30
N GLU A 88 2.04 0.61 -19.37
CA GLU A 88 2.53 1.30 -20.58
C GLU A 88 3.95 0.87 -20.94
N THR A 89 4.89 0.91 -19.99
CA THR A 89 6.27 0.46 -20.23
C THR A 89 6.32 -1.00 -20.68
N VAL A 90 5.54 -1.89 -20.06
CA VAL A 90 5.46 -3.31 -20.46
C VAL A 90 4.84 -3.47 -21.86
N LYS A 91 3.86 -2.65 -22.23
CA LYS A 91 3.25 -2.65 -23.56
C LYS A 91 4.26 -2.22 -24.63
N GLU A 92 5.03 -1.17 -24.38
CA GLU A 92 6.08 -0.69 -25.29
C GLU A 92 7.18 -1.75 -25.50
N VAL A 93 7.71 -2.33 -24.42
CA VAL A 93 8.72 -3.40 -24.50
C VAL A 93 8.19 -4.62 -25.28
N ARG A 94 6.93 -5.02 -25.04
CA ARG A 94 6.27 -6.09 -25.80
C ARG A 94 6.11 -5.74 -27.28
N GLN A 95 5.79 -4.48 -27.60
CA GLN A 95 5.63 -4.02 -28.97
C GLN A 95 6.97 -4.02 -29.73
N VAL A 96 8.05 -3.52 -29.11
CA VAL A 96 9.40 -3.58 -29.68
C VAL A 96 9.84 -5.03 -29.92
N LEU A 97 9.63 -5.91 -28.93
CA LEU A 97 9.90 -7.34 -29.04
C LEU A 97 9.12 -7.98 -30.20
N PHE A 98 7.82 -7.70 -30.30
CA PHE A 98 6.95 -8.23 -31.35
C PHE A 98 7.38 -7.77 -32.75
N GLN A 99 7.72 -6.48 -32.93
CA GLN A 99 8.22 -5.97 -34.21
C GLN A 99 9.55 -6.61 -34.61
N HIS A 100 10.46 -6.84 -33.66
CA HIS A 100 11.71 -7.54 -33.95
C HIS A 100 11.47 -9.00 -34.34
N THR A 101 10.58 -9.71 -33.63
CA THR A 101 10.20 -11.09 -33.95
C THR A 101 9.54 -11.20 -35.31
N LEU A 102 8.57 -10.33 -35.66
CA LEU A 102 7.94 -10.31 -36.99
C LEU A 102 8.98 -10.15 -38.10
N ARG A 103 9.88 -9.15 -37.98
CA ARG A 103 10.93 -8.91 -38.98
C ARG A 103 11.85 -10.12 -39.14
N HIS A 104 12.20 -10.78 -38.04
CA HIS A 104 13.03 -11.99 -38.07
C HIS A 104 12.31 -13.18 -38.71
N THR A 105 11.03 -13.40 -38.39
CA THR A 105 10.21 -14.45 -39.01
C THR A 105 10.10 -14.26 -40.52
N ASN A 106 9.82 -13.04 -40.98
CA ASN A 106 9.75 -12.73 -42.42
C ASN A 106 11.10 -13.00 -43.13
N GLN A 107 12.22 -12.69 -42.49
CA GLN A 107 13.55 -13.02 -43.02
C GLN A 107 13.84 -14.52 -43.10
N LEU A 108 13.30 -15.33 -42.17
CA LEU A 108 13.36 -16.79 -42.26
C LEU A 108 12.46 -17.33 -43.37
N GLU A 109 11.27 -16.74 -43.56
CA GLU A 109 10.33 -17.09 -44.63
C GLU A 109 10.91 -16.77 -46.02
N GLU A 110 11.56 -15.62 -46.21
CA GLU A 110 12.29 -15.30 -47.45
C GLU A 110 13.39 -16.31 -47.78
N LYS A 111 14.20 -16.71 -46.78
CA LYS A 111 15.23 -17.75 -46.94
C LYS A 111 14.62 -19.12 -47.27
N LEU A 112 13.51 -19.49 -46.63
CA LEU A 112 12.81 -20.75 -46.88
C LEU A 112 12.17 -20.78 -48.28
N ASN A 113 11.66 -19.64 -48.76
CA ASN A 113 11.17 -19.49 -50.13
C ASN A 113 12.31 -19.59 -51.17
N LEU A 114 13.47 -18.97 -50.89
CA LEU A 114 14.67 -19.12 -51.73
C LEU A 114 15.12 -20.58 -51.83
N LEU A 115 15.22 -21.28 -50.69
CA LEU A 115 15.54 -22.70 -50.60
C LEU A 115 14.52 -23.56 -51.37
N THR A 116 13.23 -23.28 -51.22
CA THR A 116 12.15 -23.97 -51.94
C THR A 116 12.29 -23.81 -53.46
N ASN A 117 12.68 -22.62 -53.93
CA ASN A 117 12.90 -22.37 -55.36
C ASN A 117 14.15 -23.09 -55.89
N GLN A 118 15.25 -23.15 -55.12
CA GLN A 118 16.43 -23.95 -55.47
C GLN A 118 16.09 -25.44 -55.61
N ILE A 119 15.33 -25.99 -54.65
CA ILE A 119 14.90 -27.40 -54.68
C ILE A 119 14.01 -27.68 -55.90
N ARG A 120 13.21 -26.72 -56.36
CA ARG A 120 12.41 -26.85 -57.59
C ARG A 120 13.28 -26.82 -58.84
N ALA A 121 14.18 -25.86 -58.97
CA ALA A 121 15.06 -25.74 -60.13
C ALA A 121 15.86 -27.03 -60.38
N CYS A 122 16.54 -27.56 -59.35
CA CYS A 122 17.30 -28.81 -59.48
C CYS A 122 16.44 -30.05 -59.77
N ARG A 123 15.13 -30.02 -59.43
CA ARG A 123 14.17 -31.08 -59.82
C ARG A 123 13.69 -30.96 -61.26
N GLU A 124 13.65 -29.75 -61.80
CA GLU A 124 13.28 -29.49 -63.20
C GLU A 124 14.45 -29.79 -64.16
N GLU A 125 15.69 -29.63 -63.67
CA GLU A 125 16.95 -29.96 -64.38
C GLU A 125 17.38 -31.43 -64.20
N ASP A 126 16.72 -32.19 -63.31
CA ASP A 126 17.01 -33.59 -62.93
C ASP A 126 18.46 -33.84 -62.41
N ASP A 127 19.12 -32.78 -61.93
CA ASP A 127 20.57 -32.71 -61.69
C ASP A 127 20.92 -32.80 -60.17
N ILE A 128 20.14 -33.60 -59.42
CA ILE A 128 20.23 -33.69 -57.96
C ILE A 128 21.42 -34.55 -57.51
N ILE A 129 22.38 -33.95 -56.80
CA ILE A 129 23.49 -34.68 -56.16
C ILE A 129 23.41 -34.66 -54.62
N GLU A 130 24.05 -35.64 -53.99
CA GLU A 130 24.05 -35.87 -52.53
C GLU A 130 24.56 -34.67 -51.72
N ILE A 131 25.44 -33.86 -52.31
CA ILE A 131 25.98 -32.62 -51.73
C ILE A 131 24.87 -31.58 -51.56
N ASP A 132 23.96 -31.43 -52.54
CA ASP A 132 22.86 -30.46 -52.46
C ASP A 132 21.81 -30.88 -51.45
N LEU A 133 21.46 -32.17 -51.40
CA LEU A 133 20.59 -32.72 -50.35
C LEU A 133 21.16 -32.47 -48.95
N SER A 134 22.46 -32.69 -48.77
CA SER A 134 23.17 -32.44 -47.51
C SER A 134 23.22 -30.94 -47.16
N ARG A 135 23.42 -30.05 -48.15
CA ARG A 135 23.40 -28.60 -47.95
C ARG A 135 22.02 -28.13 -47.48
N TRP A 136 20.97 -28.48 -48.22
CA TRP A 136 19.60 -28.08 -47.90
C TRP A 136 19.11 -28.64 -46.56
N HIS A 137 19.51 -29.86 -46.20
CA HIS A 137 19.21 -30.42 -44.88
C HIS A 137 19.84 -29.61 -43.75
N ASN A 138 21.13 -29.24 -43.89
CA ASN A 138 21.82 -28.40 -42.91
C ASN A 138 21.25 -26.96 -42.85
N GLU A 139 20.86 -26.38 -43.98
CA GLU A 139 20.19 -25.07 -44.02
C GLU A 139 18.83 -25.09 -43.31
N LEU A 140 18.03 -26.15 -43.49
CA LEU A 140 16.76 -26.33 -42.75
C LEU A 140 16.99 -26.46 -41.24
N ILE A 141 18.02 -27.18 -40.80
CA ILE A 141 18.40 -27.27 -39.38
C ILE A 141 18.76 -25.89 -38.84
N GLN A 142 19.61 -25.12 -39.54
CA GLN A 142 19.99 -23.77 -39.12
C GLN A 142 18.80 -22.79 -39.07
N LEU A 143 17.86 -22.87 -40.02
CA LEU A 143 16.64 -22.05 -40.01
C LEU A 143 15.74 -22.40 -38.81
N ASN A 144 15.61 -23.68 -38.48
CA ASN A 144 14.86 -24.15 -37.31
C ASN A 144 15.51 -23.72 -35.98
N GLU A 145 16.85 -23.77 -35.88
CA GLU A 145 17.57 -23.26 -34.71
C GLU A 145 17.39 -21.73 -34.53
N GLN A 146 17.43 -20.97 -35.62
CA GLN A 146 17.16 -19.52 -35.60
C GLN A 146 15.72 -19.21 -35.15
N LEU A 147 14.73 -20.03 -35.52
CA LEU A 147 13.34 -19.88 -35.10
C LEU A 147 13.17 -20.08 -33.58
N ILE A 148 13.87 -21.07 -33.01
CA ILE A 148 13.78 -21.42 -31.58
C ILE A 148 14.59 -20.45 -30.70
N LYS A 149 15.69 -19.89 -31.20
CA LYS A 149 16.61 -19.04 -30.43
C LYS A 149 17.09 -17.81 -31.22
N PRO A 150 16.27 -16.73 -31.33
CA PRO A 150 16.71 -15.49 -31.94
C PRO A 150 17.86 -14.87 -31.12
N GLN A 151 19.06 -14.85 -31.70
CA GLN A 151 20.31 -14.54 -30.98
C GLN A 151 20.47 -13.06 -30.55
N ASN A 152 19.62 -12.16 -31.07
CA ASN A 152 19.79 -10.70 -30.98
C ASN A 152 18.82 -10.02 -29.98
N ILE A 153 18.23 -10.75 -29.03
CA ILE A 153 17.25 -10.21 -28.08
C ILE A 153 17.72 -10.50 -26.65
N ILE A 154 18.06 -9.44 -25.92
CA ILE A 154 18.42 -9.48 -24.50
C ILE A 154 17.48 -8.54 -23.77
N ILE A 155 16.75 -9.04 -22.76
CA ILE A 155 15.98 -8.20 -21.85
C ILE A 155 16.96 -7.59 -20.85
N GLN A 156 17.04 -6.27 -20.82
CA GLN A 156 17.84 -5.51 -19.86
C GLN A 156 16.90 -4.83 -18.85
N TYR A 157 17.43 -4.52 -17.67
CA TYR A 157 16.69 -3.92 -16.56
C TYR A 157 17.40 -2.64 -16.13
N ASP A 158 16.69 -1.52 -16.17
CA ASP A 158 17.24 -0.24 -15.72
C ASP A 158 17.40 -0.21 -14.21
N SER A 159 18.44 0.48 -13.74
CA SER A 159 18.75 0.61 -12.31
C SER A 159 17.92 1.68 -11.60
N THR A 160 17.17 2.49 -12.35
CA THR A 160 16.30 3.55 -11.82
C THR A 160 14.88 3.03 -11.58
N PRO A 161 14.27 3.28 -10.40
CA PRO A 161 12.92 2.82 -10.12
C PRO A 161 11.89 3.56 -10.97
N LEU A 162 10.99 2.81 -11.63
CA LEU A 162 9.89 3.36 -12.43
C LEU A 162 8.82 4.07 -11.59
N VAL A 163 8.76 3.76 -10.28
CA VAL A 163 7.72 4.20 -9.34
C VAL A 163 8.38 4.63 -8.02
N ASN A 164 8.09 5.84 -7.54
CA ASN A 164 8.69 6.44 -6.35
C ASN A 164 7.91 6.13 -5.07
N LYS A 165 8.57 5.64 -4.01
CA LYS A 165 7.93 5.26 -2.74
C LYS A 165 7.25 6.45 -2.03
N ILE A 166 5.92 6.38 -1.87
CA ILE A 166 5.16 7.28 -0.99
C ILE A 166 5.30 6.88 0.49
N HIS A 167 5.17 7.88 1.37
CA HIS A 167 5.14 7.74 2.83
C HIS A 167 4.26 8.85 3.42
N VAL A 168 3.69 8.61 4.61
CA VAL A 168 2.83 9.58 5.31
C VAL A 168 3.48 9.95 6.63
N ASP A 169 3.96 11.19 6.73
CA ASP A 169 4.58 11.72 7.96
C ASP A 169 3.53 12.39 8.86
N ILE A 170 3.10 11.68 9.89
CA ILE A 170 2.14 12.19 10.88
C ILE A 170 2.90 12.99 11.95
N SER A 171 3.04 14.30 11.71
CA SER A 171 3.54 15.24 12.72
C SER A 171 2.48 15.46 13.81
N SER A 172 2.72 14.94 15.00
CA SER A 172 1.78 15.06 16.14
C SER A 172 1.77 16.48 16.72
N SER A 173 0.91 17.33 16.17
CA SER A 173 0.59 18.63 16.76
C SER A 173 0.00 18.46 18.15
N LYS A 174 0.68 19.00 19.17
CA LYS A 174 0.21 18.99 20.56
C LYS A 174 -1.12 19.76 20.68
N VAL A 175 -2.22 19.02 20.79
CA VAL A 175 -3.49 19.60 21.25
C VAL A 175 -3.36 19.86 22.75
N HIS A 176 -3.54 21.12 23.16
CA HIS A 176 -3.63 21.46 24.58
C HIS A 176 -4.86 20.79 25.19
N THR A 177 -4.63 19.82 26.07
CA THR A 177 -5.65 19.32 26.99
C THR A 177 -6.04 20.43 27.96
N ILE A 178 -7.34 20.58 28.20
CA ILE A 178 -7.87 21.35 29.32
C ILE A 178 -8.30 20.33 30.37
N ASP A 179 -7.58 20.35 31.50
CA ASP A 179 -7.70 19.43 32.64
C ASP A 179 -9.11 19.49 33.29
N GLU A 180 -9.83 18.36 33.39
CA GLU A 180 -10.02 17.49 34.60
C GLU A 180 -10.96 18.06 35.70
N PRO A 181 -11.43 17.27 36.71
CA PRO A 181 -11.58 15.80 36.80
C PRO A 181 -12.93 15.34 37.43
N ILE A 182 -13.28 14.04 37.32
CA ILE A 182 -13.99 13.31 38.39
C ILE A 182 -13.36 11.91 38.58
N LYS A 183 -13.10 11.52 39.84
CA LYS A 183 -12.46 10.26 40.24
C LYS A 183 -13.45 9.24 40.80
N SER A 184 -13.19 7.97 40.52
CA SER A 184 -13.40 6.80 41.41
C SER A 184 -12.67 5.60 40.75
N ASN A 185 -11.64 4.99 41.35
CA ASN A 185 -11.70 3.94 42.38
C ASN A 185 -12.75 2.85 42.02
N GLU A 186 -12.53 1.54 42.06
CA GLU A 186 -11.52 0.65 42.67
C GLU A 186 -11.76 -0.79 42.09
N ASP A 187 -10.92 -1.84 42.16
CA ASP A 187 -9.58 -2.13 42.70
C ASP A 187 -9.07 -3.49 42.10
N LYS A 188 -7.97 -4.04 42.63
CA LYS A 188 -7.68 -5.49 42.79
C LYS A 188 -7.27 -6.36 41.58
N THR A 189 -5.98 -6.70 41.57
CA THR A 189 -5.40 -8.08 41.54
C THR A 189 -5.94 -9.11 40.52
N THR A 190 -5.11 -9.93 39.87
CA THR A 190 -4.10 -10.80 40.52
C THR A 190 -3.08 -11.33 39.51
N LYS A 191 -1.85 -11.59 39.95
CA LYS A 191 -0.88 -12.41 39.21
C LYS A 191 -1.41 -13.85 39.11
N ASN A 192 -1.28 -14.51 37.96
CA ASN A 192 -1.10 -15.95 37.97
C ASN A 192 -0.29 -16.46 36.77
N SER A 193 1.03 -16.53 36.97
CA SER A 193 1.90 -17.43 36.24
C SER A 193 1.72 -18.84 36.80
N PHE A 194 1.19 -19.78 36.02
CA PHE A 194 1.33 -21.21 36.35
C PHE A 194 1.64 -22.06 35.12
N SER A 195 2.67 -22.89 35.28
CA SER A 195 3.23 -23.81 34.29
C SER A 195 2.78 -25.25 34.55
N TYR A 196 3.26 -26.18 33.70
CA TYR A 196 3.21 -27.66 33.76
C TYR A 196 2.19 -28.36 32.82
N VAL A 197 2.43 -29.58 32.31
CA VAL A 197 3.60 -30.51 32.43
C VAL A 197 3.93 -31.14 31.06
N HIS A 198 5.09 -31.79 30.96
CA HIS A 198 5.56 -32.59 29.82
C HIS A 198 4.57 -33.60 29.21
N ASN A 199 4.80 -33.96 27.95
CA ASN A 199 5.15 -35.38 27.70
C ASN A 199 6.39 -35.50 26.81
N LYS A 200 7.07 -36.65 26.87
CA LYS A 200 8.51 -36.79 26.59
C LYS A 200 8.80 -37.91 25.60
N GLU A 201 9.25 -37.57 24.40
CA GLU A 201 9.94 -38.49 23.50
C GLU A 201 11.30 -37.92 23.09
N THR A 202 12.30 -38.80 23.01
CA THR A 202 13.73 -38.45 22.93
C THR A 202 14.27 -38.62 21.51
N SER A 203 15.35 -37.88 21.19
CA SER A 203 16.01 -37.77 19.87
C SER A 203 15.43 -36.64 19.00
N THR A 204 16.14 -35.60 18.56
CA THR A 204 17.58 -35.26 18.68
C THR A 204 17.76 -33.80 19.12
N LYS A 205 19.00 -33.38 19.41
CA LYS A 205 19.37 -31.99 19.78
C LYS A 205 18.98 -30.93 18.72
N SER A 206 18.73 -31.32 17.46
CA SER A 206 18.38 -30.40 16.36
C SER A 206 16.94 -29.88 16.42
N ASN A 207 15.96 -30.72 16.77
CA ASN A 207 14.54 -30.33 16.77
C ASN A 207 14.25 -29.16 17.72
N GLY A 208 14.91 -29.09 18.88
CA GLY A 208 14.76 -27.97 19.81
C GLY A 208 15.21 -26.62 19.21
N LYS A 209 16.30 -26.62 18.45
CA LYS A 209 16.83 -25.43 17.75
C LYS A 209 15.87 -24.97 16.66
N ILE A 210 15.36 -25.90 15.85
CA ILE A 210 14.39 -25.62 14.79
C ILE A 210 13.03 -25.14 15.33
N ILE A 211 12.55 -25.68 16.45
CA ILE A 211 11.32 -25.20 17.10
C ILE A 211 11.49 -23.77 17.65
N GLN A 212 12.67 -23.43 18.20
CA GLN A 212 12.97 -22.07 18.62
C GLN A 212 13.04 -21.10 17.43
N LEU A 213 13.69 -21.50 16.33
CA LEU A 213 13.72 -20.75 15.08
C LEU A 213 12.29 -20.51 14.54
N SER A 214 11.44 -21.54 14.51
CA SER A 214 10.04 -21.44 14.08
C SER A 214 9.23 -20.43 14.91
N LYS A 215 9.46 -20.36 16.23
CA LYS A 215 8.83 -19.36 17.11
C LYS A 215 9.37 -17.95 16.86
N ALA A 216 10.69 -17.80 16.73
CA ALA A 216 11.33 -16.52 16.44
C ALA A 216 10.90 -15.95 15.08
N LEU A 217 10.88 -16.78 14.03
CA LEU A 217 10.38 -16.43 12.70
C LEU A 217 8.88 -16.06 12.74
N SER A 218 8.06 -16.79 13.50
CA SER A 218 6.64 -16.45 13.67
C SER A 218 6.44 -15.07 14.30
N TRP A 219 7.24 -14.73 15.31
CA TRP A 219 7.19 -13.42 15.97
C TRP A 219 7.69 -12.31 15.04
N LEU A 220 8.85 -12.50 14.41
CA LEU A 220 9.44 -11.52 13.51
C LEU A 220 8.50 -11.25 12.34
N LEU A 221 8.18 -12.27 11.54
CA LEU A 221 7.44 -12.18 10.27
C LEU A 221 5.95 -11.84 10.42
N ARG A 222 5.41 -11.69 11.63
CA ARG A 222 3.99 -11.32 11.85
C ARG A 222 3.79 -10.07 12.70
N HIS A 223 4.77 -9.69 13.51
CA HIS A 223 4.61 -8.60 14.47
C HIS A 223 5.77 -7.61 14.52
N ALA A 224 6.97 -7.99 14.08
CA ALA A 224 8.17 -7.20 14.35
C ALA A 224 8.99 -6.79 13.10
N VAL A 225 8.73 -7.31 11.89
CA VAL A 225 9.48 -6.95 10.66
C VAL A 225 9.72 -5.44 10.53
N ILE A 226 8.64 -4.66 10.47
CA ILE A 226 8.69 -3.19 10.30
C ILE A 226 9.36 -2.51 11.50
N LYS A 227 9.08 -2.98 12.72
CA LYS A 227 9.61 -2.40 13.97
C LYS A 227 11.11 -2.62 14.14
N GLU A 228 11.61 -3.75 13.65
CA GLU A 228 13.01 -4.16 13.73
C GLU A 228 13.83 -3.70 12.49
N GLY A 229 13.29 -2.79 11.68
CA GLY A 229 13.97 -2.19 10.53
C GLY A 229 14.08 -3.07 9.29
N LEU A 230 13.43 -4.24 9.26
CA LEU A 230 13.29 -5.07 8.06
C LEU A 230 12.10 -4.58 7.22
N GLN A 231 12.17 -4.81 5.91
CA GLN A 231 11.08 -4.47 4.98
C GLN A 231 10.59 -5.73 4.27
N PHE A 232 9.28 -5.83 4.11
CA PHE A 232 8.68 -6.81 3.19
C PHE A 232 8.89 -6.37 1.74
N GLN A 233 9.10 -7.35 0.88
CA GLN A 233 8.96 -7.19 -0.56
C GLN A 233 7.47 -7.07 -0.93
N TYR A 234 7.22 -6.59 -2.14
CA TYR A 234 5.88 -6.37 -2.69
C TYR A 234 5.02 -7.65 -2.77
N ASP A 235 5.63 -8.84 -2.77
CA ASP A 235 4.97 -10.14 -2.81
C ASP A 235 4.80 -10.79 -1.42
N GLY A 236 5.13 -10.06 -0.34
CA GLY A 236 4.98 -10.49 1.05
C GLY A 236 6.15 -11.30 1.62
N TYR A 237 7.26 -11.41 0.90
CA TYR A 237 8.46 -12.13 1.37
C TYR A 237 9.49 -11.17 2.01
N VAL A 238 10.44 -11.73 2.77
CA VAL A 238 11.63 -11.02 3.29
C VAL A 238 12.85 -11.85 2.92
N PHE A 239 13.94 -11.22 2.46
CA PHE A 239 15.16 -11.95 2.14
C PHE A 239 15.70 -12.69 3.37
N VAL A 240 15.96 -14.00 3.23
CA VAL A 240 16.49 -14.85 4.32
C VAL A 240 17.82 -14.30 4.84
N LYS A 241 18.66 -13.72 3.97
CA LYS A 241 19.93 -13.10 4.37
C LYS A 241 19.75 -11.91 5.31
N ASP A 242 18.68 -11.12 5.16
CA ASP A 242 18.43 -9.97 6.03
C ASP A 242 17.80 -10.39 7.36
N VAL A 243 16.94 -11.41 7.35
CA VAL A 243 16.48 -12.09 8.56
C VAL A 243 17.67 -12.66 9.36
N LEU A 244 18.65 -13.29 8.71
CA LEU A 244 19.83 -13.85 9.36
C LEU A 244 20.86 -12.80 9.82
N LYS A 245 20.81 -11.56 9.32
CA LYS A 245 21.58 -10.42 9.86
C LYS A 245 20.98 -9.85 11.14
N HIS A 246 19.68 -10.06 11.40
CA HIS A 246 19.00 -9.50 12.56
C HIS A 246 19.57 -10.07 13.88
N PRO A 247 19.81 -9.26 14.93
CA PRO A 247 20.48 -9.70 16.17
C PRO A 247 19.86 -10.91 16.88
N THR A 248 18.56 -11.17 16.70
CA THR A 248 17.89 -12.33 17.27
C THR A 248 18.31 -13.64 16.60
N PHE A 249 18.73 -13.60 15.33
CA PHE A 249 19.04 -14.76 14.48
C PHE A 249 20.52 -14.88 14.14
N ALA A 250 21.21 -13.74 13.99
CA ALA A 250 22.64 -13.64 13.74
C ALA A 250 23.44 -14.49 14.74
N ASN A 251 24.43 -15.21 14.21
CA ASN A 251 25.32 -16.13 14.96
C ASN A 251 24.62 -17.31 15.66
N LYS A 252 23.30 -17.50 15.49
CA LYS A 252 22.53 -18.60 16.11
C LYS A 252 21.93 -19.59 15.12
N TYR A 253 21.59 -19.12 13.91
CA TYR A 253 20.98 -19.92 12.86
C TYR A 253 21.66 -19.67 11.50
N THR A 254 21.66 -20.68 10.64
CA THR A 254 22.16 -20.63 9.27
C THR A 254 21.00 -20.71 8.26
N ILE A 255 21.31 -20.59 6.96
CA ILE A 255 20.29 -20.72 5.91
C ILE A 255 19.75 -22.17 5.83
N GLU A 256 20.57 -23.17 6.14
CA GLU A 256 20.18 -24.57 6.25
C GLU A 256 19.19 -24.80 7.40
N ASP A 257 19.38 -24.15 8.55
CA ASP A 257 18.39 -24.19 9.64
C ASP A 257 17.03 -23.62 9.19
N VAL A 258 17.03 -22.56 8.35
CA VAL A 258 15.80 -21.97 7.80
C VAL A 258 15.14 -22.92 6.79
N HIS A 259 15.90 -23.51 5.86
CA HIS A 259 15.38 -24.52 4.94
C HIS A 259 14.79 -25.72 5.69
N GLN A 260 15.48 -26.22 6.72
CA GLN A 260 14.97 -27.29 7.57
C GLN A 260 13.69 -26.86 8.30
N CYS A 261 13.67 -25.65 8.89
CA CYS A 261 12.51 -25.11 9.59
C CYS A 261 11.25 -24.91 8.72
N VAL A 262 11.42 -24.74 7.41
CA VAL A 262 10.29 -24.68 6.47
C VAL A 262 9.92 -26.07 5.96
N GLY A 263 10.90 -26.92 5.64
CA GLY A 263 10.67 -28.30 5.17
C GLY A 263 10.02 -29.22 6.21
N THR A 264 10.34 -29.07 7.51
CA THR A 264 9.78 -29.91 8.58
C THR A 264 8.54 -29.30 9.25
N ASN A 265 7.88 -28.32 8.62
CA ASN A 265 6.76 -27.58 9.22
C ASN A 265 5.41 -28.16 8.79
N GLU A 266 4.90 -29.13 9.55
CA GLU A 266 3.58 -29.76 9.34
C GLU A 266 2.44 -28.75 9.14
N LYS A 267 2.55 -27.56 9.76
CA LYS A 267 1.53 -26.50 9.72
C LYS A 267 1.75 -25.48 8.59
N LYS A 268 2.71 -25.71 7.69
CA LYS A 268 3.04 -24.85 6.52
C LYS A 268 3.05 -23.34 6.82
N ARG A 269 3.57 -22.97 8.00
CA ARG A 269 3.45 -21.59 8.54
C ARG A 269 4.25 -20.53 7.78
N PHE A 270 5.17 -20.97 6.94
CA PHE A 270 6.11 -20.19 6.14
C PHE A 270 6.27 -20.86 4.78
N ALA A 271 6.65 -20.07 3.77
CA ALA A 271 7.07 -20.56 2.47
C ALA A 271 8.46 -19.97 2.15
N LEU A 272 9.27 -20.73 1.41
CA LEU A 272 10.48 -20.21 0.77
C LEU A 272 10.24 -20.18 -0.73
N LYS A 273 10.72 -19.13 -1.38
CA LYS A 273 10.58 -18.85 -2.79
C LYS A 273 11.90 -18.23 -3.24
N THR A 274 12.53 -18.81 -4.25
CA THR A 274 13.73 -18.21 -4.85
C THR A 274 13.34 -16.92 -5.56
N ASP A 275 14.02 -15.82 -5.22
CA ASP A 275 13.85 -14.56 -5.91
C ASP A 275 14.35 -14.69 -7.37
N ARG A 276 13.53 -14.23 -8.31
CA ARG A 276 13.80 -14.32 -9.75
C ARG A 276 14.84 -13.28 -10.23
N VAL A 277 15.10 -12.25 -9.43
CA VAL A 277 16.05 -11.18 -9.77
C VAL A 277 17.44 -11.47 -9.21
N THR A 278 17.54 -11.89 -7.94
CA THR A 278 18.82 -12.11 -7.25
C THR A 278 19.24 -13.59 -7.15
N GLY A 279 18.34 -14.54 -7.40
CA GLY A 279 18.60 -15.97 -7.28
C GLY A 279 18.75 -16.48 -5.84
N GLN A 280 18.25 -15.74 -4.85
CA GLN A 280 18.41 -15.98 -3.40
C GLN A 280 17.15 -16.51 -2.73
#